data_AF-A0A4E0RSB8-F1
#
_entry.id   AF-A0A4E0RSB8-F1
#
_cell.length_a   1.000
_cell.length_b   1.000
_cell.length_c   1.000
_cell.angle_alpha   90.00
_cell.angle_beta   90.00
_cell.angle_gamma   90.00
#
_symmetry.space_group_name_H-M   'P 1'
#
loop_
_entity.id
_entity.type
_entity.pdbx_description
1 polymer ?
#
loop_
_entity_poly.entity_id
_entity_poly.type
_entity_poly.pdbx_seq_one_letter_code
_entity_poly.pdbx_strand_id
1 'polypeptide(L)'
;MVFIDEIESHIHPKWQSRIISLLKESFPKTTFYIATHSPVIISMAEEGEAYELVKDGKKVTAHQLGNPKEWYRRFCSSLSG
;
A
#
# COMPACT_ATOMS: atom_id res chain seq x y z
N MET A 1 -17.02 6.05 -0.19
CA MET A 1 -16.17 4.84 -0.26
C MET A 1 -15.71 4.70 -1.70
N VAL A 2 -14.41 4.55 -1.94
CA VAL A 2 -13.82 4.47 -3.28
C VAL A 2 -12.84 3.30 -3.30
N PHE A 3 -12.87 2.50 -4.37
CA PHE A 3 -11.94 1.41 -4.61
C PHE A 3 -11.03 1.78 -5.77
N ILE A 4 -9.72 1.62 -5.58
CA ILE A 4 -8.71 1.90 -6.59
C ILE A 4 -7.83 0.66 -6.72
N ASP A 5 -7.74 0.14 -7.93
CA ASP A 5 -6.80 -0.92 -8.25
C ASP A 5 -5.59 -0.31 -8.96
N GLU A 6 -4.41 -0.85 -8.70
CA GLU A 6 -3.13 -0.42 -9.26
C GLU A 6 -2.97 1.12 -9.28
N ILE A 7 -3.09 1.78 -8.12
CA ILE A 7 -3.02 3.26 -8.04
C ILE A 7 -1.72 3.83 -8.63
N GLU A 8 -0.64 3.05 -8.62
CA GLU A 8 0.65 3.42 -9.17
C GLU A 8 0.75 3.34 -10.71
N SER A 9 -0.24 2.73 -11.37
CA SER A 9 -0.21 2.42 -12.80
C SER A 9 -0.02 3.68 -13.64
N HIS A 10 1.02 3.69 -14.46
CA HIS A 10 1.40 4.82 -15.35
C HIS A 10 1.71 6.15 -14.64
N ILE A 11 1.82 6.17 -13.31
CA ILE A 11 2.19 7.38 -12.55
C ILE A 11 3.71 7.51 -12.49
N HIS A 12 4.23 8.70 -12.76
CA HIS A 12 5.65 9.00 -12.65
C HIS A 12 6.15 8.73 -11.20
N PRO A 13 7.33 8.12 -10.99
CA PRO A 13 7.81 7.67 -9.66
C PRO A 13 7.75 8.74 -8.56
N LYS A 14 8.06 10.00 -8.91
CA LYS A 14 7.98 11.16 -7.99
C LYS A 14 6.57 11.39 -7.40
N TRP A 15 5.52 11.03 -8.12
CA TRP A 15 4.14 11.18 -7.66
C TRP A 15 3.65 9.98 -6.86
N GLN A 16 4.21 8.79 -7.10
CA GLN A 16 3.89 7.58 -6.33
C GLN A 16 4.13 7.82 -4.84
N SER A 17 5.20 8.53 -4.47
CA SER A 17 5.52 8.86 -3.07
C SER A 17 4.69 9.99 -2.44
N ARG A 18 3.68 10.52 -3.16
CA ARG A 18 2.81 11.62 -2.67
C ARG A 18 1.32 11.35 -2.82
N ILE A 19 0.93 10.36 -3.63
CA ILE A 19 -0.46 10.14 -4.02
C ILE A 19 -1.37 9.83 -2.83
N ILE A 20 -0.92 9.00 -1.88
CA ILE A 20 -1.73 8.61 -0.71
C ILE A 20 -2.01 9.82 0.19
N SER A 21 -0.99 10.62 0.50
CA SER A 21 -1.16 11.84 1.30
C SER A 21 -2.09 12.83 0.60
N LEU A 22 -1.94 13.00 -0.71
CA LEU A 22 -2.78 13.91 -1.49
C LEU A 22 -4.26 13.49 -1.51
N LEU A 23 -4.54 12.18 -1.58
CA LEU A 23 -5.91 11.66 -1.49
C LEU A 23 -6.52 11.91 -0.11
N LYS A 24 -5.76 11.68 0.97
CA LYS A 24 -6.18 11.95 2.35
C LYS A 24 -6.48 13.44 2.57
N GLU A 25 -5.62 14.32 2.08
CA GLU A 25 -5.76 15.78 2.20
C GLU A 25 -6.93 16.32 1.36
N SER A 26 -7.08 15.84 0.13
CA SER A 26 -8.11 16.33 -0.79
C SER A 26 -9.51 15.83 -0.43
N PHE A 27 -9.62 14.63 0.15
CA PHE A 27 -10.89 13.97 0.44
C PHE A 27 -10.95 13.38 1.85
N PRO A 28 -10.93 14.22 2.91
CA PRO A 28 -10.80 13.77 4.30
C PRO A 28 -11.99 12.97 4.82
N LYS A 29 -13.15 13.01 4.14
CA LYS A 29 -14.37 12.26 4.51
C LYS A 29 -14.60 11.02 3.63
N THR A 30 -13.60 10.63 2.85
CA THR A 30 -13.69 9.52 1.90
C THR A 30 -12.74 8.41 2.31
N THR A 31 -13.30 7.22 2.57
CA THR A 31 -12.50 6.01 2.73
C THR A 31 -12.10 5.47 1.35
N PHE A 32 -10.79 5.34 1.14
CA PHE A 32 -10.20 4.71 -0.04
C PHE A 32 -9.71 3.31 0.31
N TYR A 33 -10.03 2.34 -0.54
CA TYR A 33 -9.48 0.99 -0.51
C TYR A 33 -8.61 0.84 -1.74
N ILE A 34 -7.32 0.58 -1.51
CA ILE A 34 -6.31 0.60 -2.57
C ILE A 34 -5.68 -0.78 -2.63
N ALA A 35 -5.75 -1.40 -3.79
CA ALA A 35 -4.95 -2.57 -4.14
C ALA A 35 -3.70 -2.11 -4.90
N THR A 36 -2.55 -2.64 -4.53
CA THR A 36 -1.26 -2.25 -5.09
C THR A 36 -0.27 -3.42 -5.04
N HIS A 37 0.59 -3.50 -6.04
CA HIS A 37 1.73 -4.41 -6.05
C HIS A 37 3.03 -3.67 -5.70
N SER A 38 2.99 -2.34 -5.64
CA SER A 38 4.15 -1.50 -5.38
C SER A 38 4.48 -1.42 -3.89
N PRO A 39 5.67 -1.89 -3.45
CA PRO A 39 6.10 -1.77 -2.06
C PRO A 39 6.30 -0.30 -1.65
N VAL A 40 6.54 0.59 -2.62
CA VAL A 40 6.66 2.03 -2.37
C VAL A 40 5.34 2.62 -1.87
N ILE A 41 4.22 2.24 -2.49
CA ILE A 41 2.89 2.68 -2.05
C ILE A 41 2.57 2.15 -0.65
N ILE A 42 2.90 0.88 -0.37
CA ILE A 42 2.73 0.28 0.96
C ILE A 42 3.49 1.09 2.02
N SER A 43 4.72 1.53 1.72
CA SER A 43 5.54 2.32 2.66
C SER A 43 4.93 3.67 3.08
N MET A 44 3.96 4.17 2.32
CA MET A 44 3.24 5.42 2.59
C MET A 44 2.02 5.25 3.48
N ALA A 45 1.53 4.02 3.64
CA ALA A 45 0.43 3.73 4.54
C ALA A 45 0.85 3.99 6.00
N GLU A 46 -0.11 4.39 6.82
CA GLU A 46 0.10 4.48 8.26
C GLU A 46 -0.04 3.10 8.91
N GLU A 47 0.47 2.97 10.13
CA GLU A 47 0.30 1.78 10.93
C GLU A 47 -1.20 1.49 11.13
N GLY A 48 -1.64 0.28 10.78
CA GLY A 48 -3.06 -0.05 10.76
C GLY A 48 -3.75 -0.02 9.40
N GLU A 49 -3.14 0.59 8.40
CA GLU A 49 -3.79 0.82 7.10
C GLU A 49 -3.37 -0.16 6.00
N ALA A 50 -2.29 -0.92 6.20
CA ALA A 50 -1.76 -1.84 5.20
C ALA A 50 -2.04 -3.30 5.55
N TYR A 51 -2.51 -4.08 4.57
CA TYR A 51 -2.83 -5.49 4.71
C TYR A 51 -2.23 -6.28 3.55
N GLU A 52 -1.54 -7.37 3.86
CA GLU A 52 -1.09 -8.36 2.90
C GLU A 52 -2.20 -9.39 2.69
N LEU A 53 -2.55 -9.62 1.44
CA LEU A 53 -3.51 -10.66 1.07
C LEU A 53 -2.74 -11.92 0.66
N VAL A 54 -2.91 -13.00 1.44
CA VAL A 54 -2.29 -14.30 1.19
C VAL A 54 -3.34 -15.26 0.67
N LYS A 55 -3.05 -15.90 -0.47
CA LYS A 55 -3.91 -16.92 -1.06
C LYS A 55 -3.37 -18.32 -0.75
N ASP A 56 -4.18 -19.12 -0.08
CA ASP A 56 -3.93 -20.53 0.20
C ASP A 56 -5.03 -21.40 -0.42
N GLY A 57 -4.74 -22.01 -1.57
CA GLY A 57 -5.72 -22.74 -2.37
C GLY A 57 -6.91 -21.87 -2.80
N LYS A 58 -8.09 -22.16 -2.23
CA LYS A 58 -9.34 -21.40 -2.45
C LYS A 58 -9.63 -20.33 -1.38
N LYS A 59 -8.78 -20.22 -0.36
CA LYS A 59 -8.95 -19.27 0.74
C LYS A 59 -8.03 -18.06 0.51
N VAL A 60 -8.55 -16.87 0.83
CA VAL A 60 -7.75 -15.64 0.90
C VAL A 60 -7.81 -15.14 2.34
N THR A 61 -6.66 -14.87 2.95
CA THR A 61 -6.54 -14.29 4.29
C THR A 61 -5.87 -12.93 4.20
N ALA A 62 -6.34 -11.98 5.01
CA ALA A 62 -5.74 -10.67 5.16
C ALA A 62 -4.88 -10.65 6.43
N HIS A 63 -3.62 -10.27 6.29
CA HIS A 63 -2.67 -10.10 7.39
C HIS A 63 -2.31 -8.63 7.49
N GLN A 64 -2.63 -7.99 8.62
CA GLN A 64 -2.27 -6.60 8.83
C GLN A 64 -0.74 -6.47 8.91
N LEU A 65 -0.19 -5.60 8.08
CA LEU A 65 1.21 -5.21 8.18
C LEU A 65 1.32 -4.26 9.37
N GLY A 66 2.26 -4.55 10.29
CA GLY A 66 2.49 -3.72 11.48
C GLY A 66 2.89 -2.29 11.11
N ASN A 67 4.18 -1.99 11.11
CA ASN A 67 4.68 -0.70 10.62
C ASN A 67 5.04 -0.80 9.12
N PRO A 68 4.33 -0.12 8.20
CA PRO A 68 4.57 -0.28 6.76
C PRO A 68 5.94 0.23 6.31
N LYS A 69 6.51 1.26 6.97
CA LYS A 69 7.87 1.75 6.69
C LYS A 69 8.92 0.74 7.10
N GLU A 70 8.75 0.09 8.25
CA GLU A 70 9.66 -0.97 8.68
C GLU A 70 9.54 -2.21 7.78
N TRP A 71 8.32 -2.59 7.40
CA TRP A 71 8.07 -3.65 6.43
C TRP A 71 8.79 -3.38 5.12
N TYR A 72 8.70 -2.16 4.58
CA TYR A 72 9.39 -1.76 3.35
C TYR A 72 10.91 -1.90 3.45
N ARG A 73 11.51 -1.49 4.59
CA ARG A 73 12.96 -1.67 4.81
C ARG A 73 13.36 -3.15 4.81
N ARG A 74 12.58 -3.99 5.48
CA ARG A 74 12.82 -5.46 5.52
C ARG A 74 12.68 -6.07 4.12
N PHE A 75 11.67 -5.64 3.36
CA PHE A 75 11.49 -6.04 1.97
C PHE A 75 12.72 -5.68 1.12
N CYS A 76 13.19 -4.43 1.14
CA CYS A 76 14.40 -4.02 0.41
C CYS A 76 15.65 -4.82 0.84
N SER A 77 15.80 -5.10 2.14
CA SER A 77 16.92 -5.91 2.65
C SER A 77 16.91 -7.33 2.11
N SER A 78 15.73 -7.94 1.92
CA SER A 78 15.59 -9.30 1.37
C SER A 78 15.96 -9.42 -0.11
N LEU A 79 16.00 -8.32 -0.86
CA LEU A 79 16.38 -8.29 -2.28
C LEU A 79 17.89 -8.15 -2.49
N SER A 80 18.64 -7.79 -1.44
CA SER A 80 20.08 -7.53 -1.50
C SER A 80 20.94 -8.71 -1.04
N GLY A 81 20.31 -9.86 -0.75
CA GLY A 81 20.96 -11.13 -0.40
C GLY A 81 20.63 -12.21 -1.42
#